data_AF-A0AAW2QYG0-F1
#
_entry.id   AF-A0AAW2QYG0-F1
#
_cell.length_a   1.000
_cell.length_b   1.000
_cell.length_c   1.000
_cell.angle_alpha   90.00
_cell.angle_beta   90.00
_cell.angle_gamma   90.00
#
_symmetry.space_group_name_H-M   'P 1'
#
loop_
_entity.id
_entity.type
_entity.pdbx_description
1 polymer ?
#
loop_
_entity_poly.entity_id
_entity_poly.type
_entity_poly.pdbx_seq_one_letter_code
_entity_poly.pdbx_strand_id
1 'polypeptide(L)'
;MLYKLTGGEKRFSKTKIEAIDEKKRSITYKAVEGSVLETYSSLKATFAIESDGQHKVVKWSIEYEKRSACTPQPHALLALFTSLTKLLELRCSLVPN
;
A
#
# COMPACT_ATOMS: atom_id res chain seq x y z
N MET A 1 -10.58 4.63 -1.04
CA MET A 1 -9.39 5.48 -0.91
C MET A 1 -9.16 6.24 -2.21
N LEU A 2 -9.07 7.57 -2.14
CA LEU A 2 -8.66 8.43 -3.26
C LEU A 2 -7.15 8.65 -3.18
N TYR A 3 -6.45 8.59 -4.30
CA TYR A 3 -5.00 8.82 -4.36
C TYR A 3 -4.60 9.47 -5.69
N LYS A 4 -3.42 10.08 -5.74
CA LYS A 4 -2.85 10.66 -6.96
C LYS A 4 -1.48 10.05 -7.22
N LEU A 5 -1.24 9.62 -8.46
CA LEU A 5 0.10 9.27 -8.93
C LEU A 5 0.77 10.53 -9.51
N THR A 6 2.08 10.48 -9.77
CA THR A 6 2.93 11.61 -10.18
C THR A 6 2.59 12.29 -11.51
N GLY A 7 1.40 12.04 -12.08
CA GLY A 7 0.81 12.72 -13.23
C GLY A 7 -0.44 13.56 -12.91
N GLY A 8 -0.80 13.73 -11.63
CA GLY A 8 -1.85 14.67 -11.19
C GLY A 8 -3.30 14.18 -11.32
N GLU A 9 -3.55 13.13 -12.11
CA GLU A 9 -4.87 12.52 -12.23
C GLU A 9 -5.35 11.91 -10.91
N LYS A 10 -6.61 12.20 -10.54
CA LYS A 10 -7.26 11.60 -9.38
C LYS A 10 -7.60 10.14 -9.72
N ARG A 11 -6.99 9.21 -8.99
CA ARG A 11 -7.30 7.78 -9.05
C ARG A 11 -8.06 7.38 -7.79
N PHE A 12 -8.89 6.36 -7.90
CA PHE A 12 -9.59 5.79 -6.76
C PHE A 12 -9.46 4.28 -6.74
N SER A 13 -9.42 3.74 -5.53
CA SER A 13 -9.50 2.31 -5.27
C SER A 13 -10.33 2.08 -4.03
N LYS A 14 -11.30 1.16 -4.12
CA LYS A 14 -12.03 0.61 -3.00
C LYS A 14 -11.32 -0.69 -2.62
N THR A 15 -10.93 -0.78 -1.37
CA THR A 15 -10.25 -1.94 -0.81
C THR A 15 -11.10 -2.55 0.28
N LYS A 16 -10.97 -3.86 0.46
CA LYS A 16 -11.43 -4.57 1.65
C LYS A 16 -10.23 -5.11 2.41
N ILE A 17 -10.38 -5.30 3.71
CA ILE A 17 -9.42 -6.09 4.49
C ILE A 17 -9.63 -7.55 4.10
N GLU A 18 -8.58 -8.17 3.58
CA GLU A 18 -8.60 -9.60 3.23
C GLU A 18 -8.05 -10.45 4.37
N ALA A 19 -7.02 -9.97 5.08
CA ALA A 19 -6.42 -10.67 6.20
C ALA A 19 -5.88 -9.69 7.24
N ILE A 20 -5.95 -10.08 8.51
CA ILE A 20 -5.27 -9.44 9.63
C ILE A 20 -4.50 -10.55 10.36
N ASP A 21 -3.21 -10.35 10.53
CA ASP A 21 -2.34 -11.24 11.30
C ASP A 21 -1.75 -10.44 12.46
N GLU A 22 -2.34 -10.58 13.64
CA GLU A 22 -1.93 -9.85 14.84
C GLU A 22 -0.54 -10.26 15.33
N LYS A 23 -0.17 -11.54 15.16
CA LYS A 23 1.15 -12.06 15.55
C LYS A 23 2.25 -11.43 14.72
N LYS A 24 2.03 -11.31 13.41
CA LYS A 24 2.95 -10.65 12.48
C LYS A 24 2.75 -9.14 12.39
N ARG A 25 1.77 -8.59 13.12
CA ARG A 25 1.33 -7.17 13.02
C ARG A 25 1.19 -6.75 11.55
N SER A 26 0.46 -7.56 10.80
CA SER A 26 0.29 -7.42 9.36
C SER A 26 -1.18 -7.30 8.99
N ILE A 27 -1.48 -6.48 7.99
CA ILE A 27 -2.81 -6.32 7.41
C ILE A 27 -2.68 -6.38 5.88
N THR A 28 -3.47 -7.26 5.27
CA THR A 28 -3.57 -7.40 3.82
C THR A 28 -4.88 -6.78 3.34
N TYR A 29 -4.76 -5.83 2.41
CA TYR A 29 -5.86 -5.19 1.73
C TYR A 29 -5.97 -5.71 0.32
N LYS A 30 -7.18 -6.05 -0.13
CA LYS A 30 -7.47 -6.41 -1.51
C LYS A 30 -8.30 -5.33 -2.18
N ALA A 31 -7.89 -4.90 -3.38
CA ALA A 31 -8.70 -4.04 -4.22
C ALA A 31 -9.93 -4.79 -4.71
N VAL A 32 -11.10 -4.19 -4.55
CA VAL A 32 -12.39 -4.75 -5.00
C VAL A 32 -13.03 -3.92 -6.11
N GLU A 33 -12.76 -2.61 -6.14
CA GLU A 33 -13.25 -1.70 -7.19
C GLU A 33 -12.26 -0.56 -7.42
N GLY A 34 -12.36 0.08 -8.58
CA GLY A 34 -11.68 1.33 -8.90
C GLY A 34 -10.59 1.21 -9.95
N SER A 35 -10.05 2.37 -10.33
CA SER A 35 -9.09 2.55 -11.43
C SER A 35 -7.83 1.67 -11.36
N VAL A 36 -7.48 1.15 -10.18
CA VAL A 36 -6.36 0.22 -10.04
C VAL A 36 -6.64 -1.13 -10.70
N LEU A 37 -7.90 -1.58 -10.67
CA LEU A 37 -8.32 -2.84 -11.26
C LEU A 37 -8.47 -2.75 -12.79
N GLU A 38 -8.46 -1.54 -13.36
CA GLU A 38 -8.41 -1.35 -14.81
C GLU A 38 -7.02 -1.70 -15.38
N THR A 39 -5.98 -1.50 -14.57
CA THR A 39 -4.59 -1.77 -14.92
C THR A 39 -4.15 -3.19 -14.54
N TYR A 40 -4.60 -3.67 -13.36
CA TYR A 40 -4.26 -4.97 -12.81
C TYR A 40 -5.53 -5.82 -12.62
N SER A 41 -5.52 -7.09 -13.05
CA SER A 41 -6.69 -7.97 -12.88
C SER A 41 -6.99 -8.24 -11.40
N SER A 42 -5.95 -8.28 -10.58
CA SER A 42 -6.03 -8.39 -9.12
C SER A 42 -4.90 -7.58 -8.52
N LEU A 43 -5.18 -6.89 -7.41
CA LEU A 43 -4.15 -6.21 -6.62
C LEU A 43 -4.44 -6.36 -5.13
N LYS A 44 -3.41 -6.77 -4.40
CA LYS A 44 -3.38 -6.84 -2.94
C LYS A 44 -2.17 -6.05 -2.43
N ALA A 45 -2.36 -5.32 -1.35
CA ALA A 45 -1.32 -4.60 -0.66
C ALA A 45 -1.26 -5.06 0.79
N THR A 46 -0.11 -5.55 1.21
CA THR A 46 0.15 -6.01 2.57
C THR A 46 1.06 -5.01 3.26
N PHE A 47 0.61 -4.53 4.42
CA PHE A 47 1.38 -3.72 5.35
C PHE A 47 1.76 -4.59 6.53
N ALA A 48 3.06 -4.73 6.81
CA ALA A 48 3.55 -5.47 7.96
C ALA A 48 4.56 -4.64 8.75
N ILE A 49 4.51 -4.75 10.08
CA ILE A 49 5.49 -4.16 10.97
C ILE A 49 6.46 -5.26 11.41
N GLU A 50 7.67 -5.22 10.87
CA GLU A 50 8.74 -6.13 11.24
C GLU A 50 9.69 -5.44 12.24
N SER A 51 10.45 -6.22 13.00
CA SER A 51 11.46 -5.71 13.92
C SER A 51 12.82 -6.24 13.48
N ASP A 52 13.74 -5.35 13.16
CA ASP A 52 15.13 -5.71 12.82
C ASP A 52 16.03 -5.64 14.07
N GLY A 53 15.54 -6.21 15.18
CA GLY A 53 16.15 -6.09 16.50
C GLY A 53 15.98 -4.71 17.14
N GLN A 54 16.75 -3.70 16.73
CA GLN A 54 16.75 -2.37 17.35
C GLN A 54 15.66 -1.43 16.80
N HIS A 55 15.21 -1.64 15.57
CA HIS A 55 14.27 -0.74 14.90
C HIS A 55 13.01 -1.48 14.46
N LYS A 56 11.86 -0.82 14.61
CA LYS A 56 10.62 -1.24 13.95
C LYS A 56 10.66 -0.72 12.52
N VAL A 57 10.50 -1.61 11.55
CA VAL A 57 10.48 -1.26 10.13
C VAL A 57 9.12 -1.61 9.55
N VAL A 58 8.60 -0.70 8.73
CA VAL A 58 7.37 -0.94 7.98
C VAL A 58 7.73 -1.54 6.63
N LYS A 59 7.14 -2.69 6.33
CA LYS A 59 7.28 -3.38 5.05
C LYS A 59 5.97 -3.32 4.28
N TRP A 60 6.05 -2.83 3.06
CA TRP A 60 4.97 -2.88 2.09
C TRP A 60 5.26 -3.96 1.04
N SER A 61 4.27 -4.81 0.77
CA SER A 61 4.33 -5.79 -0.29
C SER A 61 3.09 -5.66 -1.16
N ILE A 62 3.26 -5.67 -2.48
CA ILE A 62 2.16 -5.59 -3.44
C ILE A 62 2.15 -6.87 -4.26
N GLU A 63 1.07 -7.63 -4.13
CA GLU A 63 0.82 -8.80 -4.97
C GLU A 63 -0.18 -8.38 -6.04
N TYR A 64 0.18 -8.58 -7.31
CA TYR A 64 -0.64 -8.11 -8.42
C TYR A 64 -0.63 -9.10 -9.57
N GLU A 65 -1.73 -9.12 -10.30
CA GLU A 65 -1.87 -9.86 -11.55
C GLU A 65 -1.93 -8.86 -12.71
N LYS A 66 -0.99 -8.99 -13.65
CA LYS A 66 -0.97 -8.15 -14.84
C LYS A 66 -2.19 -8.47 -15.70
N ARG A 67 -2.89 -7.43 -16.16
CA ARG A 67 -3.99 -7.59 -17.11
C ARG A 67 -3.49 -7.90 -18.53
N SER A 68 -2.33 -7.35 -18.90
CA SER A 68 -1.67 -7.58 -20.18
C SER A 68 -0.15 -7.65 -20.00
N ALA A 69 0.58 -8.21 -20.97
CA ALA A 69 2.05 -8.26 -20.92
C ALA A 69 2.70 -6.87 -20.77
N CYS A 70 2.07 -5.83 -21.35
CA CYS A 70 2.50 -4.44 -21.29
C CYS A 70 2.12 -3.72 -19.97
N THR A 71 1.40 -4.37 -19.05
CA THR A 71 1.03 -3.75 -17.76
C THR A 71 2.30 -3.39 -16.97
N PRO A 72 2.48 -2.11 -16.57
CA PRO A 72 3.65 -1.68 -15.84
C PRO A 72 3.70 -2.27 -14.43
N GLN A 73 4.90 -2.38 -13.86
CA GLN A 73 5.05 -2.78 -12.46
C GLN A 73 4.52 -1.69 -11.51
N PRO A 74 3.94 -2.04 -10.36
CA PRO A 74 3.31 -1.10 -9.44
C PRO A 74 4.31 -0.30 -8.59
N HIS A 75 5.49 0.05 -9.12
CA HIS A 75 6.51 0.83 -8.41
C HIS A 75 5.99 2.18 -7.94
N ALA A 76 5.16 2.84 -8.75
CA ALA A 76 4.54 4.11 -8.36
C ALA A 76 3.59 3.96 -7.17
N LEU A 77 2.87 2.83 -7.07
CA LEU A 77 2.02 2.53 -5.91
C LEU A 77 2.87 2.23 -4.67
N LEU A 78 3.96 1.47 -4.83
CA LEU A 78 4.88 1.19 -3.74
C LEU A 78 5.48 2.49 -3.17
N ALA A 79 5.97 3.37 -4.04
CA ALA A 79 6.47 4.68 -3.64
C ALA A 79 5.42 5.52 -2.91
N LEU A 80 4.16 5.48 -3.36
CA LEU A 80 3.04 6.14 -2.69
C LEU A 80 2.81 5.60 -1.28
N PHE A 81 2.78 4.27 -1.09
CA PHE A 81 2.62 3.67 0.23
C PHE A 81 3.77 3.97 1.19
N THR A 82 5.02 3.93 0.70
CA THR A 82 6.19 4.34 1.48
C THR A 82 6.09 5.82 1.88
N SER A 83 5.64 6.68 0.97
CA SER A 83 5.49 8.13 1.24
C SER A 83 4.39 8.40 2.27
N LEU A 84 3.26 7.69 2.19
CA LEU A 84 2.19 7.75 3.19
C LEU A 84 2.67 7.29 4.57
N THR A 85 3.47 6.23 4.62
CA THR A 85 4.03 5.72 5.89
C THR A 85 4.94 6.77 6.54
N LYS A 86 5.87 7.34 5.77
CA LYS A 86 6.75 8.41 6.26
C LYS A 86 5.96 9.63 6.76
N LEU A 87 4.88 9.99 6.08
CA LEU A 87 4.01 11.09 6.52
C LEU A 87 3.34 10.78 7.87
N LEU A 88 2.89 9.55 8.08
CA LEU A 88 2.30 9.10 9.34
C LEU A 88 3.34 9.07 10.48
N GLU A 89 4.56 8.61 10.20
CA GLU A 89 5.67 8.63 11.16
C GLU A 89 5.99 10.06 11.61
N LEU A 90 6.14 10.99 10.67
CA LEU A 90 6.38 12.41 10.95
C LEU A 90 5.26 13.04 11.79
N ARG A 91 4.00 12.65 11.57
CA ARG A 91 2.88 13.13 12.37
C ARG A 91 2.89 12.58 13.79
N CYS A 92 3.37 11.36 14.00
CA CYS A 92 3.43 10.74 15.32
C CYS A 92 4.57 11.35 16.16
N SER A 93 5.71 11.69 15.55
CA SER A 93 6.84 12.35 16.23
C SER A 93 6.56 13.79 16.66
N LEU A 94 5.48 14.40 16.17
CA LEU A 94 5.07 15.77 16.51
C LEU A 94 3.98 15.82 17.59
N VAL A 95 3.56 14.68 18.12
CA VAL A 95 2.72 14.63 19.34
C VAL A 95 3.68 14.67 20.53
N PRO A 96 3.83 15.83 21.23
CA PRO A 96 4.61 15.86 22.45
C PRO A 96 3.99 14.89 23.46
N ASN A 97 4.85 14.08 24.09
CA ASN A 97 4.51 13.13 25.14
C ASN A 97 4.15 13.87 26.44
#